data_AF-A0A931HH26-F1
#
_entry.id   AF-A0A931HH26-F1
#
_cell.length_a   1.000
_cell.length_b   1.000
_cell.length_c   1.000
_cell.angle_alpha   90.00
_cell.angle_beta   90.00
_cell.angle_gamma   90.00
#
_symmetry.space_group_name_H-M   'P 1'
#
loop_
_entity.id
_entity.type
_entity.pdbx_description
1 polymer ?
#
loop_
_entity_poly.entity_id
_entity_poly.type
_entity_poly.pdbx_seq_one_letter_code
_entity_poly.pdbx_strand_id
1 'polypeptide(L)'
;MKLIVASMLFIALTGAATVPVSEQQALMVQIESSVKLPVGASSIDQYSRNYALRPDGKVVAVFVIPPEPTWNDSEGIGCDVMLEDFTSRPCTEEEIAESKQQDAATAARFGAADEARWFDDYRELPGFLDGGCSQVEIIFDPRSKQIERAECNGFA
;
A
#
# COMPACT_ATOMS: atom_id res chain seq x y z
N MET A 1 -18.59 -8.19 70.43
CA MET A 1 -18.89 -8.50 69.02
C MET A 1 -18.04 -7.58 68.15
N LYS A 2 -16.94 -8.08 67.57
CA LYS A 2 -16.07 -7.36 66.60
C LYS A 2 -15.76 -8.35 65.50
N LEU A 3 -16.34 -8.16 64.31
CA LEU A 3 -16.00 -8.90 63.10
C LEU A 3 -15.13 -7.98 62.24
N ILE A 4 -13.88 -8.39 62.04
CA ILE A 4 -12.93 -7.77 61.13
C ILE A 4 -13.16 -8.45 59.77
N VAL A 5 -13.72 -7.71 58.81
CA VAL A 5 -13.85 -8.17 57.42
C VAL A 5 -12.55 -7.80 56.70
N ALA A 6 -11.70 -8.80 56.48
CA ALA A 6 -10.50 -8.66 55.67
C ALA A 6 -10.89 -8.61 54.19
N SER A 7 -10.79 -7.41 53.60
CA SER A 7 -11.03 -7.16 52.18
C SER A 7 -9.83 -7.69 51.36
N MET A 8 -10.01 -8.83 50.71
CA MET A 8 -9.04 -9.37 49.74
C MET A 8 -9.18 -8.62 48.41
N LEU A 9 -8.20 -7.76 48.13
CA LEU A 9 -8.04 -7.08 46.86
C LEU A 9 -7.43 -8.06 45.83
N PHE A 10 -8.25 -8.60 44.93
CA PHE A 10 -7.80 -9.37 43.79
C PHE A 10 -7.17 -8.43 42.74
N ILE A 11 -5.84 -8.42 42.65
CA ILE A 11 -5.09 -7.77 41.56
C ILE A 11 -5.11 -8.71 40.35
N ALA A 12 -5.94 -8.41 39.36
CA ALA A 12 -5.91 -9.11 38.08
C ALA A 12 -4.70 -8.61 37.26
N LEU A 13 -3.67 -9.44 37.14
CA LEU A 13 -2.57 -9.25 36.19
C LEU A 13 -3.14 -9.38 34.77
N THR A 14 -3.33 -8.26 34.07
CA THR A 14 -3.55 -8.23 32.62
C THR A 14 -2.23 -8.53 31.92
N GLY A 15 -1.97 -9.80 31.61
CA GLY A 15 -0.90 -10.18 30.70
C GLY A 15 -1.24 -9.67 29.30
N ALA A 16 -0.45 -8.75 28.77
CA ALA A 16 -0.52 -8.36 27.37
C ALA A 16 -0.13 -9.58 26.52
N ALA A 17 -1.11 -10.29 25.99
CA ALA A 17 -0.88 -11.36 25.03
C ALA A 17 -0.37 -10.73 23.73
N THR A 18 0.91 -10.89 23.44
CA THR A 18 1.48 -10.52 22.15
C THR A 18 0.90 -11.46 21.09
N VAL A 19 0.10 -10.92 20.16
CA VAL A 19 -0.42 -11.69 19.02
C VAL A 19 0.78 -12.20 18.21
N PRO A 20 0.85 -13.50 17.87
CA PRO A 20 1.93 -14.02 17.05
C PRO A 20 1.87 -13.37 15.66
N VAL A 21 3.00 -12.83 15.22
CA VAL A 21 3.16 -12.28 13.87
C VAL A 21 2.99 -13.41 12.86
N SER A 22 2.16 -13.19 11.83
CA SER A 22 1.98 -14.18 10.76
C SER A 22 3.28 -14.36 9.97
N GLU A 23 3.46 -15.51 9.32
CA GLU A 23 4.61 -15.75 8.42
C GLU A 23 4.69 -14.68 7.32
N GLN A 24 3.54 -14.27 6.78
CA GLN A 24 3.42 -13.21 5.78
C GLN A 24 3.96 -11.87 6.31
N GLN A 25 3.55 -11.45 7.51
CA GLN A 25 4.04 -10.23 8.13
C GLN A 25 5.56 -10.30 8.42
N ALA A 26 6.07 -11.45 8.83
CA ALA A 26 7.50 -11.63 9.04
C ALA A 26 8.29 -11.49 7.72
N LEU A 27 7.77 -12.03 6.62
CA LEU A 27 8.36 -11.89 5.29
C LEU A 27 8.33 -10.44 4.81
N MET A 28 7.22 -9.71 4.99
CA MET A 28 7.13 -8.29 4.65
C MET A 28 8.20 -7.48 5.37
N VAL A 29 8.27 -7.60 6.70
CA VAL A 29 9.29 -6.90 7.52
C VAL A 29 10.69 -7.25 7.06
N GLN A 30 10.95 -8.52 6.74
CA GLN A 30 12.25 -8.96 6.28
C GLN A 30 12.61 -8.33 4.92
N ILE A 31 11.69 -8.32 3.96
CA ILE A 31 11.89 -7.69 2.65
C ILE A 31 12.16 -6.20 2.83
N GLU A 32 11.33 -5.49 3.59
CA GLU A 32 11.45 -4.04 3.83
C GLU A 32 12.75 -3.67 4.54
N SER A 33 13.24 -4.51 5.45
CA SER A 33 14.53 -4.30 6.11
C SER A 33 15.75 -4.60 5.22
N SER A 34 15.56 -5.40 4.16
CA SER A 34 16.66 -5.89 3.30
C SER A 34 16.75 -5.14 1.98
N VAL A 35 15.65 -4.53 1.53
CA VAL A 35 15.56 -3.85 0.25
C VAL A 35 16.43 -2.60 0.24
N LYS A 36 17.19 -2.45 -0.84
CA LYS A 36 17.80 -1.17 -1.23
C LYS A 36 17.07 -0.71 -2.48
N LEU A 37 16.31 0.37 -2.36
CA LEU A 37 15.55 0.88 -3.49
C LEU A 37 16.49 1.36 -4.61
N PRO A 38 16.13 1.17 -5.89
CA PRO A 38 16.95 1.63 -7.00
C PRO A 38 17.14 3.15 -7.00
N VAL A 39 18.16 3.63 -7.72
CA VAL A 39 18.37 5.07 -7.92
C VAL A 39 17.15 5.68 -8.62
N GLY A 40 16.66 6.82 -8.13
CA GLY A 40 15.46 7.50 -8.65
C GLY A 40 14.16 7.09 -7.96
N ALA A 41 14.19 6.06 -7.11
CA ALA A 41 13.05 5.72 -6.26
C ALA A 41 12.87 6.73 -5.12
N SER A 42 11.61 7.02 -4.81
CA SER A 42 11.21 7.70 -3.57
C SER A 42 11.56 6.90 -2.30
N SER A 43 11.35 7.50 -1.13
CA SER A 43 11.42 6.78 0.14
C SER A 43 10.29 5.74 0.25
N ILE A 44 10.55 4.64 0.97
CA ILE A 44 9.65 3.48 1.00
C ILE A 44 8.24 3.81 1.54
N ASP A 45 8.13 4.79 2.43
CA ASP A 45 6.88 5.30 3.02
C ASP A 45 5.99 6.04 2.01
N GLN A 46 6.51 6.43 0.84
CA GLN A 46 5.70 6.99 -0.24
C GLN A 46 5.01 5.92 -1.10
N TYR A 47 5.36 4.65 -0.90
CA TYR A 47 4.78 3.55 -1.66
C TYR A 47 3.69 2.85 -0.84
N SER A 48 2.65 2.43 -1.52
CA SER A 48 1.89 1.24 -1.16
C SER A 48 2.73 0.00 -1.45
N ARG A 49 2.80 -0.93 -0.49
CA ARG A 49 3.66 -2.12 -0.53
C ARG A 49 2.80 -3.36 -0.68
N ASN A 50 2.85 -4.00 -1.85
CA ASN A 50 1.95 -5.10 -2.21
C ASN A 50 2.75 -6.38 -2.40
N TYR A 51 2.38 -7.45 -1.71
CA TYR A 51 3.16 -8.68 -1.64
C TYR A 51 2.34 -9.88 -2.09
N ALA A 52 2.97 -10.86 -2.73
CA ALA A 52 2.34 -12.15 -2.99
C ALA A 52 3.38 -13.27 -3.10
N LEU A 53 2.97 -14.49 -2.77
CA LEU A 53 3.77 -15.69 -2.98
C LEU A 53 3.59 -16.20 -4.42
N ARG A 54 4.70 -16.54 -5.07
CA ARG A 54 4.70 -17.23 -6.36
C ARG A 54 4.70 -18.75 -6.19
N PRO A 55 4.27 -19.50 -7.23
CA PRO A 55 4.34 -20.96 -7.23
C PRO A 55 5.75 -21.55 -7.03
N ASP A 56 6.81 -20.79 -7.33
CA ASP A 56 8.21 -21.19 -7.12
C ASP A 56 8.72 -20.93 -5.69
N GLY A 57 7.84 -20.47 -4.79
CA GLY A 57 8.13 -20.19 -3.39
C GLY A 57 8.80 -18.84 -3.15
N LYS A 58 8.98 -18.01 -4.19
CA LYS A 58 9.51 -16.64 -4.05
C LYS A 58 8.40 -15.66 -3.72
N VAL A 59 8.74 -14.56 -3.07
CA VAL A 59 7.82 -13.44 -2.85
C VAL A 59 8.07 -12.38 -3.92
N VAL A 60 7.01 -11.93 -4.58
CA VAL A 60 7.03 -10.70 -5.38
C VAL A 60 6.52 -9.60 -4.48
N ALA A 61 7.27 -8.52 -4.39
CA ALA A 61 6.78 -7.26 -3.84
C ALA A 61 6.70 -6.22 -4.96
N VAL A 62 5.55 -5.56 -5.07
CA VAL A 62 5.32 -4.44 -5.97
C VAL A 62 5.03 -3.21 -5.13
N PHE A 63 5.99 -2.30 -5.12
CA PHE A 63 5.89 -1.02 -4.45
C PHE A 63 5.36 0.00 -5.46
N VAL A 64 4.25 0.65 -5.15
CA VAL A 64 3.59 1.62 -6.04
C VAL A 64 3.39 2.94 -5.31
N ILE A 65 3.85 4.04 -5.88
CA ILE A 65 3.42 5.37 -5.45
C ILE A 65 1.96 5.51 -5.88
N PRO A 66 0.99 5.61 -4.95
CA PRO A 66 -0.41 5.75 -5.31
C PRO A 66 -0.59 7.04 -6.11
N PRO A 67 -1.36 7.02 -7.21
CA PRO A 67 -1.66 8.25 -7.93
C PRO A 67 -2.46 9.18 -7.03
N GLU A 68 -2.16 10.47 -7.12
CA GLU A 68 -2.97 11.49 -6.47
C GLU A 68 -4.40 11.46 -7.05
N PRO A 69 -5.43 11.66 -6.20
CA PRO A 69 -6.80 11.75 -6.69
C PRO A 69 -6.91 12.89 -7.70
N THR A 70 -7.64 12.63 -8.79
CA THR A 70 -7.87 13.62 -9.84
C THR A 70 -8.78 14.75 -9.36
N TRP A 71 -9.55 14.53 -8.28
CA TRP A 71 -10.47 15.49 -7.70
C TRP A 71 -10.08 15.97 -6.30
N ASN A 72 -10.06 17.30 -6.11
CA ASN A 72 -9.93 17.93 -4.79
C ASN A 72 -11.19 18.73 -4.42
N ASP A 73 -11.99 18.19 -3.49
CA ASP A 73 -13.21 18.85 -2.95
C ASP A 73 -12.93 20.21 -2.29
N SER A 74 -11.73 20.43 -1.77
CA SER A 74 -11.37 21.65 -1.04
C SER A 74 -10.95 22.79 -1.96
N GLU A 75 -10.49 22.47 -3.16
CA GLU A 75 -9.94 23.45 -4.10
C GLU A 75 -10.78 23.59 -5.38
N GLY A 76 -11.74 22.68 -5.62
CA GLY A 76 -12.52 22.64 -6.86
C GLY A 76 -11.65 22.38 -8.10
N ILE A 77 -10.42 21.89 -7.88
CA ILE A 77 -9.43 21.56 -8.90
C ILE A 77 -9.66 20.12 -9.31
N GLY A 78 -9.73 19.84 -10.62
CA GLY A 78 -9.68 18.47 -11.10
C GLY A 78 -10.54 18.12 -12.32
N CYS A 79 -11.50 18.96 -12.71
CA CYS A 79 -12.37 18.60 -13.82
C CYS A 79 -12.84 19.83 -14.61
N ASP A 80 -12.07 20.14 -15.66
CA ASP A 80 -12.48 20.99 -16.76
C ASP A 80 -12.56 20.11 -18.01
N VAL A 81 -13.71 20.13 -18.68
CA VAL A 81 -13.88 19.44 -19.95
C VAL A 81 -13.46 20.36 -21.08
N MET A 82 -12.46 19.94 -21.86
CA MET A 82 -12.06 20.63 -23.08
C MET A 82 -13.10 20.37 -24.18
N LEU A 83 -13.64 21.43 -24.74
CA LEU A 83 -14.60 21.41 -25.84
C LEU A 83 -13.87 21.44 -27.19
N GLU A 84 -14.60 21.13 -28.27
CA GLU A 84 -14.04 21.06 -29.64
C GLU A 84 -13.47 22.40 -30.12
N ASP A 85 -13.95 23.51 -29.57
CA ASP A 85 -13.47 24.87 -29.86
C ASP A 85 -12.26 25.28 -29.00
N PHE A 86 -11.65 24.33 -28.27
CA PHE A 86 -10.56 24.53 -27.33
C PHE A 86 -10.90 25.43 -26.13
N THR A 87 -12.18 25.71 -25.90
CA THR A 87 -12.63 26.29 -24.63
C THR A 87 -12.82 25.21 -23.57
N SER A 88 -12.93 25.61 -22.31
CA SER A 88 -13.27 24.70 -21.22
C SER A 88 -14.65 25.03 -20.65
N ARG A 89 -15.30 24.00 -20.11
CA ARG A 89 -16.45 24.14 -19.22
C ARG A 89 -16.17 23.41 -17.91
N PRO A 90 -16.81 23.83 -16.81
CA PRO A 90 -16.82 23.02 -15.60
C PRO A 90 -17.47 21.66 -15.87
N CYS A 91 -17.03 20.65 -15.14
CA CYS A 91 -17.71 19.37 -15.12
C CYS A 91 -19.11 19.45 -14.50
N THR A 92 -19.97 18.55 -14.96
CA THR A 92 -21.28 18.29 -14.39
C THR A 92 -21.16 17.49 -13.10
N GLU A 93 -22.20 17.47 -12.26
CA GLU A 93 -22.22 16.65 -11.04
C GLU A 93 -22.03 15.16 -11.33
N GLU A 94 -22.53 14.67 -12.48
CA GLU A 94 -22.37 13.29 -12.92
C GLU A 94 -20.90 12.98 -13.26
N GLU A 95 -20.25 13.83 -14.07
CA GLU A 95 -18.82 13.68 -14.39
C GLU A 95 -17.94 13.72 -13.13
N ILE A 96 -18.28 14.58 -12.16
CA ILE A 96 -17.58 14.63 -10.87
C ILE A 96 -17.76 13.33 -10.10
N ALA A 97 -18.98 12.79 -10.05
CA ALA A 97 -19.26 11.53 -9.36
C ALA A 97 -18.52 10.36 -10.02
N GLU A 98 -18.43 10.34 -11.34
CA GLU A 98 -17.67 9.34 -12.10
C GLU A 98 -16.16 9.43 -11.80
N SER A 99 -15.57 10.64 -11.83
CA SER A 99 -14.16 10.84 -11.45
C SER A 99 -13.87 10.35 -10.04
N LYS A 100 -14.72 10.70 -9.06
CA LYS A 100 -14.58 10.21 -7.68
C LYS A 100 -14.66 8.69 -7.57
N GLN A 101 -15.55 8.06 -8.34
CA GLN A 101 -15.65 6.61 -8.38
C GLN A 101 -14.38 5.96 -8.97
N GLN A 102 -13.80 6.57 -10.01
CA GLN A 102 -12.56 6.11 -10.62
C GLN A 102 -11.36 6.28 -9.67
N ASP A 103 -11.26 7.42 -8.98
CA ASP A 103 -10.25 7.68 -7.95
C ASP A 103 -10.35 6.64 -6.83
N ALA A 104 -11.56 6.37 -6.33
CA ALA A 104 -11.79 5.37 -5.29
C ALA A 104 -11.43 3.95 -5.75
N ALA A 105 -11.78 3.57 -6.98
CA ALA A 105 -11.41 2.28 -7.55
C ALA A 105 -9.89 2.15 -7.71
N THR A 106 -9.22 3.24 -8.08
CA THR A 106 -7.76 3.32 -8.20
C THR A 106 -7.11 3.17 -6.82
N ALA A 107 -7.56 3.92 -5.82
CA ALA A 107 -7.09 3.80 -4.44
C ALA A 107 -7.29 2.38 -3.90
N ALA A 108 -8.44 1.74 -4.16
CA ALA A 108 -8.68 0.35 -3.76
C ALA A 108 -7.70 -0.63 -4.43
N ARG A 109 -7.40 -0.42 -5.71
CA ARG A 109 -6.46 -1.26 -6.48
C ARG A 109 -5.02 -1.08 -6.00
N PHE A 110 -4.56 0.15 -5.80
CA PHE A 110 -3.15 0.44 -5.53
C PHE A 110 -2.81 0.50 -4.04
N GLY A 111 -3.77 0.80 -3.16
CA GLY A 111 -3.54 1.04 -1.73
C GLY A 111 -3.05 2.46 -1.46
N ALA A 112 -2.94 2.80 -0.18
CA ALA A 112 -2.42 4.09 0.27
C ALA A 112 -0.90 4.08 0.47
N ALA A 113 -0.27 5.26 0.51
CA ALA A 113 1.13 5.39 0.87
C ALA A 113 1.36 4.85 2.30
N ASP A 114 2.47 4.17 2.51
CA ASP A 114 2.80 3.46 3.75
C ASP A 114 1.80 2.35 4.12
N GLU A 115 0.93 1.92 3.20
CA GLU A 115 0.13 0.71 3.39
C GLU A 115 0.92 -0.54 3.00
N ALA A 116 0.73 -1.65 3.71
CA ALA A 116 1.29 -2.96 3.35
C ALA A 116 0.17 -4.00 3.21
N ARG A 117 0.12 -4.69 2.07
CA ARG A 117 -0.96 -5.63 1.71
C ARG A 117 -0.41 -6.93 1.17
N TRP A 118 -1.00 -8.05 1.59
CA TRP A 118 -0.71 -9.37 1.05
C TRP A 118 -1.85 -9.81 0.12
N PHE A 119 -1.50 -10.29 -1.06
CA PHE A 119 -2.41 -10.86 -2.05
C PHE A 119 -2.26 -12.37 -2.06
N ASP A 120 -3.37 -13.07 -2.26
CA ASP A 120 -3.39 -14.53 -2.38
C ASP A 120 -2.74 -15.00 -3.69
N ASP A 121 -2.77 -14.15 -4.72
CA ASP A 121 -2.24 -14.43 -6.05
C ASP A 121 -1.34 -13.29 -6.55
N TYR A 122 -0.13 -13.64 -6.99
CA TYR A 122 0.82 -12.67 -7.54
C TYR A 122 0.32 -11.97 -8.82
N ARG A 123 -0.68 -12.55 -9.50
CA ARG A 123 -1.30 -11.96 -10.70
C ARG A 123 -2.26 -10.81 -10.36
N GLU A 124 -2.62 -10.65 -9.09
CA GLU A 124 -3.49 -9.57 -8.60
C GLU A 124 -2.69 -8.34 -8.14
N LEU A 125 -1.36 -8.45 -8.08
CA LEU A 125 -0.50 -7.34 -7.70
C LEU A 125 -0.74 -6.14 -8.63
N PRO A 126 -0.81 -4.91 -8.08
CA PRO A 126 -1.01 -3.73 -8.89
C PRO A 126 0.15 -3.51 -9.84
N GLY A 127 -0.12 -2.91 -10.99
CA GLY A 127 0.91 -2.56 -11.96
C GLY A 127 0.42 -1.53 -12.96
N PHE A 128 1.31 -0.65 -13.41
CA PHE A 128 1.03 0.39 -14.38
C PHE A 128 2.31 0.76 -15.16
N LEU A 129 2.12 1.23 -16.40
CA LEU A 129 3.19 1.52 -17.35
C LEU A 129 3.37 3.03 -17.45
N ASP A 130 3.97 3.64 -16.43
CA ASP A 130 4.19 5.09 -16.37
C ASP A 130 5.67 5.47 -16.46
N GLY A 131 6.56 4.47 -16.47
CA GLY A 131 8.01 4.67 -16.47
C GLY A 131 8.52 5.22 -15.13
N GLY A 132 9.82 5.51 -15.06
CA GLY A 132 10.47 5.96 -13.83
C GLY A 132 10.45 4.88 -12.74
N CYS A 133 10.41 5.34 -11.48
CA CYS A 133 10.34 4.50 -10.27
C CYS A 133 9.04 4.70 -9.49
N SER A 134 7.96 5.12 -10.16
CA SER A 134 6.62 5.16 -9.55
C SER A 134 6.11 3.75 -9.23
N GLN A 135 6.66 2.72 -9.89
CA GLN A 135 6.53 1.32 -9.51
C GLN A 135 7.92 0.66 -9.42
N VAL A 136 8.14 -0.08 -8.34
CA VAL A 136 9.34 -0.93 -8.13
C VAL A 136 8.90 -2.37 -7.93
N GLU A 137 9.42 -3.29 -8.76
CA GLU A 137 9.25 -4.73 -8.59
C GLU A 137 10.46 -5.32 -7.86
N ILE A 138 10.20 -6.14 -6.85
CA ILE A 138 11.20 -6.85 -6.06
C ILE A 138 10.89 -8.34 -6.09
N ILE A 139 11.92 -9.15 -6.31
CA ILE A 139 11.85 -10.60 -6.17
C ILE A 139 12.73 -11.02 -5.00
N PHE A 140 12.12 -11.66 -4.01
CA PHE A 140 12.78 -12.13 -2.80
C PHE A 140 12.68 -13.66 -2.70
N ASP A 141 13.79 -14.32 -2.38
CA ASP A 141 13.81 -15.76 -2.06
C ASP A 141 13.85 -15.97 -0.54
N PRO A 142 12.76 -16.46 0.08
CA PRO A 142 12.71 -16.69 1.52
C PRO A 142 13.75 -17.69 2.04
N ARG A 143 14.23 -18.61 1.19
CA ARG A 143 15.18 -19.66 1.61
C ARG A 143 16.59 -19.09 1.78
N SER A 144 17.07 -18.35 0.77
CA SER A 144 18.38 -17.71 0.81
C SER A 144 18.37 -16.36 1.54
N LYS A 145 17.17 -15.80 1.79
CA LYS A 145 16.97 -14.48 2.37
C LYS A 145 17.58 -13.36 1.54
N GLN A 146 17.62 -13.54 0.22
CA GLN A 146 18.21 -12.59 -0.71
C GLN A 146 17.16 -11.92 -1.57
N ILE A 147 17.41 -10.65 -1.88
CA ILE A 147 16.74 -9.93 -2.96
C ILE A 147 17.44 -10.33 -4.25
N GLU A 148 16.74 -11.05 -5.12
CA GLU A 148 17.27 -11.48 -6.43
C GLU A 148 17.16 -10.37 -7.48
N ARG A 149 16.13 -9.52 -7.36
CA ARG A 149 15.82 -8.44 -8.29
C ARG A 149 15.15 -7.30 -7.54
N ALA A 150 15.51 -6.06 -7.90
CA ALA A 150 14.82 -4.84 -7.47
C ALA A 150 14.94 -3.83 -8.63
N GLU A 151 13.85 -3.58 -9.34
CA GLU A 151 13.88 -2.80 -10.58
C GLU A 151 12.69 -1.84 -10.67
N CYS A 152 12.94 -0.66 -11.25
CA CYS A 152 11.90 0.30 -11.57
C CYS A 152 11.20 -0.08 -12.90
N ASN A 153 9.95 0.36 -13.08
CA ASN A 153 9.12 0.00 -14.24
C ASN A 153 9.54 0.65 -15.59
N GLY A 154 10.58 1.48 -15.65
CA GLY A 154 11.20 1.90 -16.92
C GLY A 154 11.90 3.27 -16.86
N PHE A 155 12.32 3.80 -18.01
CA PHE A 155 12.87 5.17 -18.11
C PHE A 155 11.73 6.17 -18.32
N ALA A 156 11.73 7.25 -17.52
CA ALA A 156 10.96 8.46 -17.77
C ALA A 156 11.72 9.40 -18.72
#